data_AF-A0AAV6LB82-F1
#
_entry.id   AF-A0AAV6LB82-F1
#
_cell.length_a   1.000
_cell.length_b   1.000
_cell.length_c   1.000
_cell.angle_alpha   90.00
_cell.angle_beta   90.00
_cell.angle_gamma   90.00
#
_symmetry.space_group_name_H-M   'P 1'
#
loop_
_entity.id
_entity.type
_entity.pdbx_description
1 polymer ?
#
loop_
_entity_poly.entity_id
_entity_poly.type
_entity_poly.pdbx_seq_one_letter_code
_entity_poly.pdbx_strand_id
1 'polypeptide(L)'
;MEFELENPLTSLKEHQPDTVPALFADECRHIPSHYFSHSSKSRDFYISVRREAISFILKAQFSCNFDPFIPYLAISYIDRFISKQEIPRDDEGFISDAKSIRRMELLVLSTLNWRMRPVTPFSFLHFFLSSFELRHPLSIESLKDRASEFIFKSHYGNQIALFVSD
;
A
#
# COMPACT_ATOMS: atom_id res chain seq x y z
N MET A 1 -20.77 -9.30 14.78
CA MET A 1 -19.54 -10.01 14.37
C MET A 1 -18.45 -8.95 14.41
N GLU A 2 -17.83 -8.79 15.58
CA GLU A 2 -16.70 -7.89 15.74
C GLU A 2 -15.57 -8.43 14.87
N PHE A 3 -15.14 -7.65 13.89
CA PHE A 3 -13.87 -7.88 13.24
C PHE A 3 -12.82 -7.60 14.33
N GLU A 4 -12.38 -8.64 15.03
CA GLU A 4 -11.21 -8.56 15.87
C GLU A 4 -10.01 -8.23 14.98
N LEU A 5 -9.82 -6.93 14.82
CA LEU A 5 -8.62 -6.27 14.33
C LEU A 5 -7.52 -6.45 15.37
N GLU A 6 -7.23 -7.68 15.82
CA GLU A 6 -6.02 -7.94 16.60
C GLU A 6 -4.85 -7.52 15.72
N ASN A 7 -4.30 -6.36 16.03
CA ASN A 7 -3.16 -5.78 15.36
C ASN A 7 -1.97 -6.70 15.68
N PRO A 8 -1.24 -7.27 14.71
CA PRO A 8 -0.05 -8.06 15.03
C PRO A 8 0.99 -7.14 15.68
N LEU A 9 0.88 -5.82 15.46
CA LEU A 9 1.68 -4.78 16.08
C LEU A 9 1.22 -4.42 17.51
N THR A 10 0.04 -4.84 17.99
CA THR A 10 -0.26 -4.72 19.45
C THR A 10 0.40 -5.84 20.25
N SER A 11 0.75 -6.97 19.62
CA SER A 11 1.54 -8.04 20.25
C SER A 11 3.04 -7.79 20.22
N LEU A 12 3.51 -7.05 19.21
CA LEU A 12 4.86 -6.48 19.20
C LEU A 12 4.85 -5.30 20.16
N LYS A 13 5.24 -5.55 21.41
CA LYS A 13 5.59 -4.48 22.36
C LYS A 13 6.38 -3.42 21.59
N GLU A 14 5.74 -2.28 21.32
CA GLU A 14 6.19 -1.19 20.43
C GLU A 14 7.46 -0.48 20.94
N HIS A 15 8.24 -1.12 21.82
CA HIS A 15 9.36 -0.60 22.60
C HIS A 15 10.62 -1.48 22.54
N GLN A 16 10.70 -2.49 21.66
CA GLN A 16 11.86 -3.39 21.61
C GLN A 16 12.61 -3.29 20.26
N PRO A 17 13.94 -3.00 20.28
CA PRO A 17 14.78 -2.88 19.08
C PRO A 17 14.91 -4.20 18.28
N ASP A 18 14.57 -5.33 18.89
CA ASP A 18 14.57 -6.67 18.25
C ASP A 18 13.47 -6.84 17.18
N THR A 19 12.60 -5.85 17.02
CA THR A 19 11.46 -5.86 16.08
C THR A 19 11.89 -5.65 14.62
N VAL A 20 12.98 -4.92 14.37
CA VAL A 20 13.37 -4.49 13.03
C VAL A 20 13.78 -5.66 12.11
N PRO A 21 14.61 -6.63 12.55
CA PRO A 21 14.92 -7.81 11.74
C PRO A 21 13.69 -8.65 11.38
N ALA A 22 12.70 -8.74 12.29
CA ALA A 22 11.45 -9.44 12.03
C ALA A 22 10.60 -8.73 10.97
N LEU A 23 10.54 -7.39 11.00
CA LEU A 23 9.88 -6.60 9.95
C LEU A 23 10.51 -6.82 8.58
N PHE A 24 11.84 -6.86 8.48
CA PHE A 24 12.53 -7.16 7.21
C PHE A 24 12.26 -8.60 6.71
N ALA A 25 12.22 -9.58 7.61
CA ALA A 25 11.88 -10.96 7.24
C ALA A 25 10.44 -11.07 6.70
N ASP A 26 9.52 -10.26 7.22
CA ASP A 26 8.12 -10.20 6.77
C ASP A 26 7.90 -9.34 5.52
N GLU A 27 8.75 -8.35 5.25
CA GLU A 27 8.70 -7.52 4.04
C GLU A 27 8.77 -8.38 2.76
N CYS A 28 9.68 -9.35 2.71
CA CYS A 28 9.85 -10.26 1.58
C CYS A 28 8.58 -11.03 1.20
N ARG A 29 7.66 -11.26 2.15
CA ARG A 29 6.39 -11.97 1.91
C ARG A 29 5.35 -11.12 1.19
N HIS A 30 5.61 -9.81 1.07
CA HIS A 30 4.70 -8.82 0.51
C HIS A 30 5.18 -8.25 -0.84
N ILE A 31 6.39 -8.60 -1.29
CA ILE A 31 6.93 -8.19 -2.59
C ILE A 31 6.16 -8.90 -3.73
N PRO A 32 5.59 -8.17 -4.70
CA PRO A 32 4.90 -8.77 -5.85
C PRO A 32 5.81 -9.70 -6.68
N SER A 33 5.30 -10.87 -7.06
CA SER A 33 6.09 -11.92 -7.75
C SER A 33 6.56 -11.54 -9.17
N HIS A 34 5.89 -10.59 -9.83
CA HIS A 34 6.12 -10.27 -11.25
C HIS A 34 7.40 -9.45 -11.52
N TYR A 35 8.13 -9.01 -10.48
CA TYR A 35 9.48 -8.47 -10.66
C TYR A 35 10.44 -9.49 -11.29
N PHE A 36 10.17 -10.80 -11.17
CA PHE A 36 11.13 -11.87 -11.45
C PHE A 36 10.82 -12.79 -12.62
N SER A 37 9.62 -12.78 -13.21
CA SER A 37 9.33 -13.61 -14.40
C SER A 37 8.00 -13.24 -15.04
N HIS A 38 8.02 -12.68 -16.25
CA HIS A 38 6.95 -12.79 -17.26
C HIS A 38 7.44 -12.33 -18.65
N SER A 39 6.70 -12.72 -19.69
CA SER A 39 6.88 -12.25 -21.06
C SER A 39 6.61 -10.74 -21.18
N SER A 40 7.26 -10.06 -22.15
CA SER A 40 7.15 -8.60 -22.32
C SER A 40 5.70 -8.10 -22.35
N LYS A 41 4.79 -8.82 -23.03
CA LYS A 41 3.37 -8.43 -23.19
C LYS A 41 2.59 -8.43 -21.86
N SER A 42 2.90 -9.32 -20.93
CA SER A 42 2.24 -9.37 -19.62
C SER A 42 2.73 -8.24 -18.71
N ARG A 43 4.02 -7.88 -18.82
CA ARG A 43 4.60 -6.72 -18.13
C ARG A 43 3.98 -5.40 -18.60
N ASP A 44 3.81 -5.20 -19.90
CA ASP A 44 3.24 -3.95 -20.44
C ASP A 44 1.79 -3.74 -19.96
N PHE A 45 0.99 -4.81 -19.96
CA PHE A 45 -0.37 -4.78 -19.44
C PHE A 45 -0.42 -4.48 -17.93
N TYR A 46 0.47 -5.08 -17.13
CA TYR A 46 0.60 -4.75 -15.72
C TYR A 46 0.90 -3.27 -15.52
N ILE A 47 1.86 -2.72 -16.27
CA ILE A 47 2.27 -1.31 -16.17
C ILE A 47 1.08 -0.38 -16.48
N SER A 48 0.29 -0.69 -17.52
CA SER A 48 -0.88 0.11 -17.88
C SER A 48 -1.96 0.07 -16.80
N VAL A 49 -2.36 -1.13 -16.35
CA VAL A 49 -3.38 -1.29 -15.31
C VAL A 49 -2.95 -0.63 -14.00
N ARG A 50 -1.69 -0.83 -13.59
CA ARG A 50 -1.13 -0.20 -12.41
C ARG A 50 -1.16 1.32 -12.52
N ARG A 51 -0.76 1.90 -13.66
CA ARG A 51 -0.76 3.35 -13.87
C ARG A 51 -2.16 3.94 -13.74
N GLU A 52 -3.14 3.30 -14.34
CA GLU A 52 -4.54 3.72 -14.28
C GLU A 52 -5.09 3.63 -12.85
N ALA A 53 -4.88 2.51 -12.16
CA ALA A 53 -5.27 2.34 -10.77
C ALA A 53 -4.66 3.40 -9.84
N ILE A 54 -3.36 3.70 -10.01
CA ILE A 54 -2.69 4.77 -9.24
C ILE A 54 -3.37 6.12 -9.51
N SER A 55 -3.71 6.44 -10.76
CA SER A 55 -4.42 7.69 -11.09
C SER A 55 -5.75 7.81 -10.34
N PHE A 56 -6.57 6.75 -10.33
CA PHE A 56 -7.83 6.74 -9.58
C PHE A 56 -7.64 6.86 -8.07
N ILE A 57 -6.66 6.16 -7.51
CA ILE A 57 -6.37 6.20 -6.07
C ILE A 57 -5.88 7.59 -5.65
N LEU A 58 -5.00 8.21 -6.44
CA LEU A 58 -4.51 9.56 -6.16
C LEU A 58 -5.65 10.59 -6.25
N LYS A 59 -6.53 10.49 -7.26
CA LYS A 59 -7.74 11.33 -7.35
C LYS A 59 -8.60 11.23 -6.10
N ALA A 60 -8.83 10.01 -5.61
CA ALA A 60 -9.59 9.77 -4.39
C ALA A 60 -8.86 10.33 -3.15
N GLN A 61 -7.54 10.18 -3.07
CA GLN A 61 -6.74 10.72 -1.97
C GLN A 61 -6.86 12.25 -1.86
N PHE A 62 -6.72 12.98 -2.98
CA PHE A 62 -6.87 14.43 -2.98
C PHE A 62 -8.29 14.89 -2.70
N SER A 63 -9.30 14.13 -3.16
CA SER A 63 -10.71 14.48 -2.99
C SER A 63 -11.21 14.23 -1.56
N CYS A 64 -10.71 13.17 -0.91
CA CYS A 64 -11.12 12.77 0.44
C CYS A 64 -10.12 13.14 1.53
N ASN A 65 -8.98 13.74 1.16
CA ASN A 65 -7.87 14.09 2.05
C ASN A 65 -7.40 12.91 2.92
N PHE A 66 -7.22 11.73 2.31
CA PHE A 66 -6.73 10.55 3.02
C PHE A 66 -5.27 10.70 3.41
N ASP A 67 -4.91 10.15 4.59
CA ASP A 67 -3.53 9.98 5.02
C ASP A 67 -2.72 9.21 3.96
N PRO A 68 -1.45 9.59 3.66
CA PRO A 68 -0.61 8.95 2.63
C PRO A 68 -0.46 7.43 2.77
N PHE A 69 -0.68 6.87 3.96
CA PHE A 69 -0.70 5.44 4.21
C PHE A 69 -1.83 4.71 3.47
N ILE A 70 -3.02 5.31 3.36
CA ILE A 70 -4.20 4.72 2.73
C ILE A 70 -4.00 4.44 1.24
N PRO A 71 -3.64 5.43 0.38
CA PRO A 71 -3.38 5.17 -1.03
C PRO A 71 -2.17 4.23 -1.21
N TYR A 72 -1.16 4.30 -0.35
CA TYR A 72 0.00 3.40 -0.41
C TYR A 72 -0.43 1.94 -0.19
N LEU A 73 -1.26 1.67 0.82
CA LEU A 73 -1.82 0.34 1.07
C LEU A 73 -2.68 -0.12 -0.11
N ALA A 74 -3.56 0.73 -0.63
CA ALA A 74 -4.42 0.39 -1.75
C ALA A 74 -3.60 -0.04 -2.98
N ILE A 75 -2.55 0.72 -3.31
CA ILE A 75 -1.63 0.38 -4.41
C ILE A 75 -0.90 -0.94 -4.11
N SER A 76 -0.43 -1.13 -2.87
CA SER A 76 0.22 -2.38 -2.45
C SER A 76 -0.70 -3.60 -2.59
N TYR A 77 -2.00 -3.46 -2.31
CA TYR A 77 -2.97 -4.54 -2.52
C TYR A 77 -3.18 -4.83 -4.00
N ILE A 78 -3.31 -3.79 -4.83
CA ILE A 78 -3.45 -3.94 -6.27
C ILE A 78 -2.25 -4.67 -6.85
N ASP A 79 -1.03 -4.21 -6.55
CA ASP A 79 0.22 -4.81 -7.02
C ASP A 79 0.33 -6.30 -6.69
N ARG A 80 -0.04 -6.67 -5.46
CA ARG A 80 -0.04 -8.06 -5.00
C ARG A 80 -1.16 -8.87 -5.65
N PHE A 81 -2.35 -8.29 -5.78
CA PHE A 81 -3.51 -8.92 -6.38
C PHE A 81 -3.25 -9.27 -7.85
N ILE A 82 -2.85 -8.28 -8.65
CA ILE A 82 -2.59 -8.45 -10.08
C ILE A 82 -1.35 -9.32 -10.35
N SER A 83 -0.44 -9.47 -9.38
CA SER A 83 0.68 -10.41 -9.49
C SER A 83 0.27 -11.89 -9.34
N LYS A 84 -0.92 -12.16 -8.78
CA LYS A 84 -1.43 -13.51 -8.53
C LYS A 84 -2.62 -13.90 -9.41
N GLN A 85 -3.25 -12.92 -10.06
CA GLN A 85 -4.47 -13.11 -10.83
C GLN A 85 -4.22 -12.81 -12.30
N GLU A 86 -4.74 -13.67 -13.17
CA GLU A 86 -4.90 -13.33 -14.58
C GLU A 86 -6.14 -12.44 -14.70
N ILE A 87 -5.93 -11.15 -14.97
CA ILE A 87 -7.04 -10.22 -15.16
C ILE A 87 -7.68 -10.53 -16.52
N PRO A 88 -8.97 -10.90 -16.57
CA PRO A 88 -9.68 -11.07 -17.83
C PRO A 88 -9.66 -9.76 -18.62
N ARG A 89 -9.31 -9.82 -19.91
CA ARG A 89 -9.34 -8.68 -20.83
C ARG A 89 -10.74 -8.46 -21.39
N ASP A 90 -11.75 -8.43 -20.53
CA ASP A 90 -13.10 -8.13 -21.00
C ASP A 90 -13.25 -6.63 -21.24
N ASP A 91 -13.68 -6.28 -22.45
CA ASP A 91 -14.01 -4.91 -22.90
C ASP A 91 -15.34 -4.40 -22.29
N GLU A 92 -16.00 -5.20 -21.46
CA GLU A 92 -17.22 -4.82 -20.76
C GLU A 92 -16.84 -4.02 -19.50
N GLY A 93 -16.98 -2.68 -19.60
CA GLY A 93 -16.56 -1.75 -18.56
C GLY A 93 -16.95 -2.15 -17.13
N PHE A 94 -16.06 -1.88 -16.18
CA PHE A 94 -16.26 -2.19 -14.76
C PHE A 94 -17.54 -1.54 -14.21
N ILE A 95 -18.53 -2.37 -13.89
CA ILE A 95 -19.76 -1.92 -13.22
C ILE A 95 -19.41 -1.66 -11.75
N SER A 96 -19.36 -0.39 -11.36
CA SER A 96 -19.08 0.05 -9.98
C SER A 96 -20.36 0.12 -9.13
N ASP A 97 -21.10 -0.97 -9.06
CA ASP A 97 -22.21 -1.10 -8.11
C ASP A 97 -21.72 -1.68 -6.78
N ALA A 98 -22.49 -1.46 -5.70
CA ALA A 98 -22.12 -1.96 -4.36
C ALA A 98 -21.88 -3.47 -4.34
N LYS A 99 -22.60 -4.21 -5.18
CA LYS A 99 -22.47 -5.67 -5.31
C LYS A 99 -21.11 -6.05 -5.91
N SER A 100 -20.65 -5.35 -6.95
CA SER A 100 -19.37 -5.60 -7.60
C SER A 100 -18.21 -5.15 -6.73
N ILE A 101 -18.35 -4.03 -5.99
CA ILE A 101 -17.37 -3.63 -4.97
C ILE A 101 -17.19 -4.75 -3.93
N ARG A 102 -18.30 -5.29 -3.41
CA ARG A 102 -18.23 -6.38 -2.41
C ARG A 102 -17.61 -7.66 -2.95
N ARG A 103 -17.92 -8.02 -4.21
CA ARG A 103 -17.29 -9.16 -4.88
C ARG A 103 -15.79 -8.95 -5.04
N MET A 104 -15.38 -7.77 -5.49
CA MET A 104 -13.97 -7.43 -5.68
C MET A 104 -13.22 -7.43 -4.35
N GLU A 105 -13.81 -6.88 -3.29
CA GLU A 105 -13.25 -6.92 -1.94
C GLU A 105 -12.96 -8.36 -1.50
N LEU A 106 -13.95 -9.27 -1.63
CA LEU A 106 -13.78 -10.68 -1.29
C LEU A 106 -12.75 -11.39 -2.18
N LEU A 107 -12.69 -11.03 -3.46
CA LEU A 107 -11.73 -11.59 -4.41
C LEU A 107 -10.29 -11.16 -4.06
N VAL A 108 -10.08 -9.89 -3.71
CA VAL A 108 -8.79 -9.38 -3.22
C VAL A 108 -8.41 -10.08 -1.92
N LEU A 109 -9.31 -10.12 -0.93
CA LEU A 109 -9.06 -10.76 0.36
C LEU A 109 -8.67 -12.23 0.22
N SER A 110 -9.43 -13.01 -0.55
CA SER A 110 -9.13 -14.43 -0.78
C SER A 110 -7.81 -14.64 -1.55
N THR A 111 -7.55 -13.87 -2.61
CA THR A 111 -6.30 -13.93 -3.39
C THR A 111 -5.07 -13.61 -2.55
N LEU A 112 -5.20 -12.66 -1.63
CA LEU A 112 -4.13 -12.27 -0.73
C LEU A 112 -4.06 -13.14 0.54
N ASN A 113 -4.85 -14.21 0.62
CA ASN A 113 -4.95 -15.09 1.79
C ASN A 113 -5.25 -14.29 3.07
N TRP A 114 -6.06 -13.25 2.97
CA TRP A 114 -6.41 -12.31 4.04
C TRP A 114 -5.21 -11.56 4.66
N ARG A 115 -4.03 -11.61 4.02
CA ARG A 115 -2.82 -10.92 4.46
C ARG A 115 -2.86 -9.45 4.04
N MET A 116 -3.72 -8.67 4.69
CA MET A 116 -3.94 -7.24 4.42
C MET A 116 -3.00 -6.32 5.20
N ARG A 117 -1.96 -6.85 5.84
CA ARG A 117 -1.04 -6.04 6.65
C ARG A 117 0.38 -6.15 6.09
N PRO A 118 0.65 -5.53 4.94
CA PRO A 118 1.99 -5.51 4.40
C PRO A 118 2.91 -4.75 5.33
N VAL A 119 4.13 -5.24 5.49
CA VAL A 119 5.21 -4.40 6.01
C VAL A 119 5.48 -3.34 4.94
N THR A 120 5.41 -2.07 5.34
CA THR A 120 5.62 -0.93 4.44
C THR A 120 6.74 -0.06 5.01
N PRO A 121 7.31 0.88 4.22
CA PRO A 121 8.28 1.84 4.76
C PRO A 121 7.75 2.61 5.98
N PHE A 122 6.43 2.82 6.08
CA PHE A 122 5.78 3.45 7.23
C PHE A 122 5.93 2.63 8.52
N SER A 123 6.02 1.30 8.44
CA SER A 123 6.23 0.41 9.58
C SER A 123 7.57 0.64 10.28
N PHE A 124 8.56 1.17 9.56
CA PHE A 124 9.88 1.47 10.11
C PHE A 124 9.99 2.90 10.67
N LEU A 125 9.01 3.77 10.43
CA LEU A 125 9.05 5.16 10.87
C LEU A 125 9.26 5.26 12.39
N HIS A 126 8.56 4.46 13.19
CA HIS A 126 8.70 4.50 14.64
C HIS A 126 10.15 4.21 15.09
N PHE A 127 10.78 3.19 14.49
CA PHE A 127 12.17 2.85 14.78
C PHE A 127 13.11 4.01 14.43
N PHE A 128 12.99 4.58 13.24
CA PHE A 128 13.83 5.72 12.85
C PHE A 128 13.55 6.96 13.68
N LEU A 129 12.29 7.26 13.99
CA LEU A 129 11.91 8.38 14.85
C LEU A 129 12.52 8.26 16.25
N SER A 130 12.57 7.05 16.81
CA SER A 130 13.21 6.77 18.10
C SER A 130 14.73 6.95 18.09
N SER A 131 15.37 6.94 16.92
CA SER A 131 16.81 7.19 16.77
C SER A 131 17.16 8.68 16.86
N PHE A 132 16.17 9.58 16.80
CA PHE A 132 16.38 11.01 16.97
C PHE A 132 16.10 11.42 18.42
N GLU A 133 16.99 12.19 19.04
CA GLU A 133 16.78 12.77 20.39
C GLU A 133 15.76 13.93 20.37
N LEU A 134 14.53 13.65 19.97
CA LEU A 134 13.47 14.64 19.92
C LEU A 134 12.86 14.83 21.30
N ARG A 135 13.01 16.05 21.84
CA ARG A 135 12.61 16.37 23.22
C ARG A 135 11.10 16.64 23.39
N HIS A 136 10.36 16.76 22.29
CA HIS A 136 8.94 17.15 22.31
C HIS A 136 8.05 16.22 21.45
N PRO A 137 6.91 15.72 21.99
CA PRO A 137 5.99 14.85 21.27
C PRO A 137 5.44 15.45 19.96
N LEU A 138 5.14 16.76 19.95
CA LEU A 138 4.67 17.48 18.76
C LEU A 138 5.72 17.50 17.62
N SER A 139 7.00 17.38 17.96
CA SER A 139 8.07 17.26 16.97
C SER A 139 8.16 15.87 16.36
N ILE A 140 7.78 14.82 17.11
CA ILE A 140 7.74 13.44 16.61
C ILE A 140 6.58 13.27 15.64
N GLU A 141 5.40 13.78 15.97
CA GLU A 141 4.21 13.72 15.12
C GLU A 141 4.42 14.49 13.80
N SER A 142 4.90 15.74 13.89
CA SER A 142 5.22 16.53 12.69
C SER A 142 6.30 15.87 11.82
N LEU A 143 7.32 15.24 12.43
CA LEU A 143 8.34 14.52 11.67
C LEU A 143 7.77 13.26 11.02
N LYS A 144 6.90 12.53 11.73
CA LYS A 144 6.19 11.37 11.19
C LYS A 144 5.33 11.75 9.98
N ASP A 145 4.57 12.83 10.07
CA ASP A 145 3.71 13.31 8.98
C ASP A 145 4.54 13.68 7.76
N ARG A 146 5.62 14.46 7.97
CA ARG A 146 6.53 14.85 6.89
C ARG A 146 7.25 13.66 6.25
N ALA A 147 7.68 12.69 7.06
CA ALA A 147 8.33 11.49 6.56
C ALA A 147 7.35 10.61 5.77
N SER A 148 6.10 10.50 6.23
CA SER A 148 5.02 9.78 5.55
C SER A 148 4.71 10.41 4.19
N GLU A 149 4.61 11.73 4.14
CA GLU A 149 4.43 12.49 2.89
C GLU A 149 5.64 12.30 1.95
N PHE A 150 6.86 12.34 2.49
CA PHE A 150 8.07 12.14 1.68
C PHE A 150 8.14 10.75 1.08
N ILE A 151 7.94 9.69 1.87
CA ILE A 151 7.88 8.29 1.39
C ILE A 151 6.88 8.17 0.25
N PHE A 152 5.67 8.70 0.46
CA PHE A 152 4.61 8.65 -0.54
C PHE A 152 5.00 9.37 -1.84
N LYS A 153 5.52 10.60 -1.73
CA LYS A 153 5.99 11.39 -2.87
C LYS A 153 7.20 10.78 -3.57
N SER A 154 8.12 10.13 -2.87
CA SER A 154 9.26 9.45 -3.50
C SER A 154 8.81 8.26 -4.36
N HIS A 155 7.80 7.51 -3.91
CA HIS A 155 7.28 6.36 -4.65
C HIS A 155 6.37 6.73 -5.83
N TYR A 156 5.63 7.85 -5.71
CA TYR A 156 4.58 8.21 -6.68
C TYR A 156 4.76 9.62 -7.27
N GLY A 157 5.89 10.27 -7.05
CA GLY A 157 6.13 11.68 -7.40
C GLY A 157 5.96 11.96 -8.90
N ASN A 158 6.36 11.03 -9.76
CA ASN A 158 6.17 11.15 -11.21
C ASN A 158 4.68 11.11 -11.58
N GLN A 159 3.88 10.26 -10.92
CA GLN A 159 2.43 10.15 -11.15
C GLN A 159 1.67 11.34 -10.56
N ILE A 160 2.12 11.85 -9.41
CA ILE A 160 1.58 13.07 -8.79
C ILE A 160 1.86 14.29 -9.67
N ALA A 161 3.07 14.42 -10.22
CA ALA A 161 3.42 15.52 -11.12
C ALA A 161 2.57 15.51 -12.41
N LEU A 162 2.30 14.32 -12.97
CA LEU A 162 1.40 14.15 -14.11
C LEU A 162 -0.04 14.54 -13.76
N PHE A 163 -0.50 14.27 -12.54
CA PHE A 163 -1.85 14.62 -12.10
C PHE A 163 -2.06 16.14 -11.91
N VAL A 164 -1.02 16.89 -11.52
CA VAL A 164 -1.10 18.35 -11.32
C VAL A 164 -0.94 19.14 -12.64
N SER A 165 -0.55 18.46 -13.73
CA SER A 165 -0.31 19.07 -15.04
C SER A 165 -1.52 19.04 -15.99
N ASP A 166 -2.60 18.35 -15.60
CA ASP A 166 -3.89 18.27 -16.32
C ASP A 166 -4.95 19.17 -15.67
#